data_AF-A0A3N4L4Q8-F1
#
_entry.id   AF-A0A3N4L4Q8-F1
#
_cell.length_a   1.000
_cell.length_b   1.000
_cell.length_c   1.000
_cell.angle_alpha   90.00
_cell.angle_beta   90.00
_cell.angle_gamma   90.00
#
_symmetry.space_group_name_H-M   'P 1'
#
loop_
_entity.id
_entity.type
_entity.pdbx_description
1 polymer ?
#
loop_
_entity_poly.entity_id
_entity_poly.type
_entity_poly.pdbx_seq_one_letter_code
_entity_poly.pdbx_strand_id
1 'polypeptide(L)'
;MGYRSLTRRIKRLLSTRPNFMAMHYYYLGLCILLGSILIYIPGGVPFVDAIFFASGAATQSGLNTQYIPANHNVHHTFYNNADIYPYDRCVC
;
A
#
# COMPACT_ATOMS: atom_id res chain seq x y z
N MET A 1 -42.65 13.67 -0.40
CA MET A 1 -42.60 12.28 -0.92
C MET A 1 -41.35 12.10 -1.78
N GLY A 2 -40.26 11.47 -1.30
CA GLY A 2 -39.02 11.36 -2.11
C GLY A 2 -38.01 10.26 -1.73
N TYR A 3 -38.05 9.70 -0.52
CA TYR A 3 -37.05 8.70 -0.07
C TYR A 3 -37.28 7.27 -0.59
N ARG A 4 -38.50 6.92 -1.03
CA ARG A 4 -38.88 5.56 -1.47
C ARG A 4 -38.42 5.20 -2.90
N SER A 5 -38.05 6.15 -3.74
CA SER A 5 -37.50 5.86 -5.08
C SER A 5 -35.98 5.68 -5.04
N LEU A 6 -35.28 6.44 -4.21
CA LEU A 6 -33.83 6.38 -4.03
C LEU A 6 -33.39 5.08 -3.35
N THR A 7 -34.08 4.67 -2.29
CA THR A 7 -33.83 3.40 -1.59
C THR A 7 -33.99 2.17 -2.50
N ARG A 8 -34.91 2.21 -3.47
CA ARG A 8 -35.09 1.14 -4.48
C ARG A 8 -33.97 1.09 -5.51
N ARG A 9 -33.30 2.21 -5.79
CA ARG A 9 -32.12 2.26 -6.68
C ARG A 9 -30.87 1.76 -5.94
N ILE A 10 -30.67 2.20 -4.70
CA ILE A 10 -29.56 1.75 -3.84
C ILE A 10 -29.67 0.24 -3.56
N LYS A 11 -30.85 -0.26 -3.18
CA LYS A 11 -31.09 -1.70 -3.01
C LYS A 11 -30.84 -2.51 -4.28
N ARG A 12 -31.07 -1.94 -5.47
CA ARG A 12 -30.82 -2.62 -6.75
C ARG A 12 -29.32 -2.77 -7.03
N LEU A 13 -28.54 -1.73 -6.75
CA LEU A 13 -27.09 -1.76 -6.85
C LEU A 13 -26.47 -2.73 -5.83
N LEU A 14 -27.02 -2.78 -4.62
CA LEU A 14 -26.59 -3.69 -3.56
C LEU A 14 -27.10 -5.14 -3.74
N SER A 15 -28.05 -5.37 -4.63
CA SER A 15 -28.61 -6.70 -4.98
C SER A 15 -27.78 -7.44 -6.04
N THR A 16 -26.68 -6.85 -6.49
CA THR A 16 -25.71 -7.53 -7.35
C THR A 16 -24.91 -8.46 -6.44
N ARG A 17 -24.99 -9.78 -6.64
CA ARG A 17 -24.18 -10.73 -5.87
C ARG A 17 -22.70 -10.32 -6.00
N PRO A 18 -22.03 -9.91 -4.91
CA PRO A 18 -20.66 -9.45 -5.02
C PRO A 18 -19.80 -10.63 -5.44
N ASN A 19 -19.20 -10.53 -6.63
CA ASN A 19 -18.23 -11.51 -7.07
C ASN A 19 -17.08 -11.50 -6.06
N PHE A 20 -16.73 -12.66 -5.52
CA PHE A 20 -15.63 -12.82 -4.55
C PHE A 20 -14.35 -12.14 -5.06
N MET A 21 -14.04 -12.33 -6.34
CA MET A 21 -12.89 -11.70 -7.00
C MET A 21 -12.99 -10.18 -7.01
N ALA A 22 -14.16 -9.60 -7.33
CA ALA A 22 -14.32 -8.15 -7.37
C ALA A 22 -14.10 -7.53 -5.99
N MET A 23 -14.74 -8.06 -4.94
CA MET A 23 -14.53 -7.60 -3.56
C MET A 23 -13.07 -7.73 -3.11
N HIS A 24 -12.41 -8.82 -3.51
CA HIS A 24 -11.01 -9.06 -3.17
C HIS A 24 -10.07 -8.02 -3.82
N TYR A 25 -10.28 -7.64 -5.08
CA TYR A 25 -9.49 -6.58 -5.74
C TYR A 25 -9.72 -5.20 -5.09
N TYR A 26 -10.95 -4.88 -4.69
CA TYR A 26 -11.23 -3.64 -3.95
C TYR A 26 -10.54 -3.63 -2.58
N TYR A 27 -10.53 -4.76 -1.88
CA TYR A 27 -9.84 -4.93 -0.61
C TYR A 27 -8.32 -4.72 -0.74
N LEU A 28 -7.70 -5.36 -1.74
CA LEU A 28 -6.26 -5.20 -2.00
C LEU A 28 -5.90 -3.75 -2.32
N GLY A 29 -6.68 -3.07 -3.17
CA GLY A 29 -6.43 -1.67 -3.51
C GLY A 29 -6.51 -0.73 -2.29
N LEU A 30 -7.50 -0.94 -1.41
CA LEU A 30 -7.63 -0.18 -0.15
C LEU A 30 -6.46 -0.44 0.81
N CYS A 31 -6.06 -1.71 0.96
CA CYS A 31 -4.93 -2.08 1.82
C CYS A 31 -3.60 -1.47 1.33
N ILE A 32 -3.36 -1.44 0.02
CA ILE A 32 -2.15 -0.84 -0.56
C ILE A 32 -2.12 0.69 -0.33
N LEU A 33 -3.24 1.37 -0.55
CA LEU A 33 -3.34 2.82 -0.36
C LEU A 33 -3.19 3.21 1.12
N LEU A 34 -3.88 2.52 2.03
CA LEU A 34 -3.77 2.80 3.46
C LEU A 34 -2.39 2.42 4.01
N GLY A 35 -1.82 1.29 3.56
CA GLY A 35 -0.49 0.84 3.96
C GLY A 35 0.62 1.80 3.51
N SER A 36 0.56 2.26 2.26
CA SER A 36 1.57 3.22 1.74
C SER A 36 1.53 4.57 2.45
N ILE A 37 0.34 5.07 2.82
CA ILE A 37 0.19 6.28 3.63
C ILE A 37 0.77 6.07 5.02
N LEU A 38 0.46 4.95 5.68
CA LEU A 38 0.94 4.65 7.04
C LEU A 38 2.48 4.59 7.11
N ILE A 39 3.11 4.04 6.06
CA ILE A 39 4.56 3.90 5.96
C ILE A 39 5.25 5.21 5.57
N TYR A 40 4.57 6.08 4.81
CA TYR A 40 5.13 7.37 4.39
C TYR A 40 5.16 8.40 5.54
N ILE A 41 4.19 8.37 6.45
CA ILE A 41 4.07 9.32 7.58
C ILE A 41 5.32 9.44 8.47
N PRO A 42 5.96 8.36 8.95
CA PRO A 42 7.15 8.45 9.80
C PRO A 42 8.38 9.03 9.08
N GLY A 43 8.35 9.15 7.74
CA GLY A 43 9.47 9.64 6.94
C GLY A 43 10.62 8.64 6.83
N GLY A 44 11.51 8.85 5.86
CA GLY A 44 12.74 8.05 5.70
C GLY A 44 12.69 6.91 4.67
N VAL A 45 11.56 6.71 3.99
CA VAL A 45 11.45 5.75 2.87
C VAL A 45 10.87 6.41 1.62
N PRO A 46 11.43 6.15 0.43
CA PRO A 46 10.87 6.66 -0.81
C PRO A 46 9.47 6.07 -1.05
N PHE A 47 8.58 6.88 -1.63
CA PHE A 47 7.18 6.50 -1.84
C PHE A 47 7.00 5.22 -2.67
N VAL A 48 7.93 4.98 -3.61
CA VAL A 48 7.96 3.78 -4.45
C VAL A 48 8.16 2.52 -3.61
N ASP A 49 9.06 2.57 -2.62
CA ASP A 49 9.32 1.45 -1.70
C ASP A 49 8.17 1.25 -0.72
N ALA A 50 7.54 2.33 -0.27
CA ALA A 50 6.37 2.28 0.62
C ALA A 50 5.18 1.56 -0.04
N ILE A 51 4.91 1.80 -1.33
CA ILE A 51 3.86 1.09 -2.08
C ILE A 51 4.24 -0.38 -2.31
N PHE A 52 5.50 -0.66 -2.61
CA PHE A 52 5.97 -2.04 -2.79
C PHE A 52 5.82 -2.86 -1.51
N PHE A 53 6.22 -2.30 -0.38
CA PHE A 53 6.05 -2.94 0.92
C PHE A 53 4.57 -3.09 1.29
N ALA A 54 3.75 -2.06 1.07
CA ALA A 54 2.31 -2.13 1.32
C ALA A 54 1.60 -3.19 0.46
N SER A 55 2.02 -3.37 -0.80
CA SER A 55 1.48 -4.41 -1.69
C SER A 55 1.95 -5.82 -1.35
N GLY A 56 3.21 -5.99 -0.95
CA GLY A 56 3.73 -7.25 -0.41
C GLY A 56 3.09 -7.66 0.93
N ALA A 57 2.74 -6.68 1.77
CA ALA A 57 1.99 -6.91 3.01
C ALA A 57 0.53 -7.27 2.74
N ALA A 58 -0.13 -6.61 1.78
CA ALA A 58 -1.52 -6.86 1.41
C ALA A 58 -1.75 -8.26 0.82
N THR A 59 -0.74 -8.85 0.15
CA THR A 59 -0.80 -10.19 -0.45
C THR A 59 -0.21 -11.29 0.44
N GLN A 60 0.18 -10.96 1.67
CA GLN A 60 0.86 -11.87 2.62
C GLN A 60 2.18 -12.46 2.09
N SER A 61 2.77 -11.86 1.04
CA SER A 61 4.05 -12.32 0.50
C SER A 61 5.24 -11.97 1.40
N GLY A 62 5.09 -11.00 2.32
CA GLY A 62 6.14 -10.63 3.27
C GLY A 62 7.42 -10.15 2.61
N LEU A 63 7.34 -9.60 1.39
CA LEU A 63 8.50 -9.16 0.62
C LEU A 63 8.92 -7.76 1.08
N ASN A 64 10.17 -7.62 1.54
CA ASN A 64 10.77 -6.35 1.90
C ASN A 64 11.74 -5.92 0.79
N THR A 65 11.58 -4.70 0.25
CA THR A 65 12.52 -4.16 -0.75
C THR A 65 13.80 -3.63 -0.11
N GLN A 66 13.84 -3.50 1.22
CA GLN A 66 15.05 -3.06 1.93
C GLN A 66 16.09 -4.18 1.90
N TYR A 67 17.14 -3.98 1.12
CA TYR A 67 18.32 -4.83 1.13
C TYR A 67 19.07 -4.65 2.46
N ILE A 68 19.01 -5.65 3.34
CA ILE A 68 19.82 -5.73 4.56
C ILE A 68 20.87 -6.82 4.34
N PRO A 69 22.17 -6.49 4.24
CA PRO A 69 23.21 -7.51 4.14
C PRO A 69 23.28 -8.31 5.45
N ALA A 70 23.50 -9.62 5.35
CA ALA A 70 23.43 -10.59 6.46
C ALA A 70 24.41 -10.34 7.62
N ASN A 71 25.32 -9.38 7.49
CA ASN A 71 26.31 -8.99 8.49
C ASN A 71 25.98 -7.68 9.22
N HIS A 72 24.85 -7.02 8.92
CA HIS A 72 24.49 -5.75 9.55
C HIS A 72 23.29 -5.92 10.48
N ASN A 73 23.51 -5.60 11.75
CA ASN A 73 22.51 -5.60 12.80
C ASN A 73 21.37 -4.63 12.44
N VAL A 74 20.14 -5.15 12.32
CA VAL A 74 18.91 -4.47 11.85
C VAL A 74 18.59 -3.16 12.60
N HIS A 75 19.18 -2.95 13.78
CA HIS A 75 18.94 -1.77 14.62
C HIS A 75 19.58 -0.47 14.07
N HIS A 76 20.51 -0.54 13.10
CA HIS A 76 21.21 0.65 12.56
C HIS A 76 20.98 0.92 11.06
N THR A 77 20.26 0.05 10.36
CA THR A 77 20.02 0.16 8.90
C THR A 77 18.90 1.12 8.52
N PHE A 78 17.97 1.46 9.42
CA PHE A 78 16.87 2.39 9.08
C PHE A 78 17.34 3.82 8.76
N TYR A 79 18.48 4.27 9.30
CA TYR A 79 19.02 5.62 9.05
C TYR A 79 20.11 5.68 7.97
N ASN A 80 20.87 4.60 7.75
CA ASN A 80 22.01 4.60 6.83
C ASN A 80 21.67 4.08 5.42
N ASN A 81 20.44 3.61 5.17
CA ASN A 81 20.02 3.09 3.88
C ASN A 81 19.46 4.15 2.92
N ALA A 82 19.31 5.41 3.36
CA ALA A 82 18.96 6.52 2.47
C ALA A 82 20.05 6.76 1.40
N ASP A 83 21.29 6.34 1.67
CA ASP A 83 22.44 6.49 0.78
C ASP A 83 22.55 5.37 -0.28
N ILE A 84 21.71 4.33 -0.18
CA ILE A 84 21.74 3.17 -1.10
C ILE A 84 20.91 3.42 -2.36
N TYR A 85 20.00 4.40 -2.35
CA TYR A 85 19.23 4.80 -3.52
C TYR A 85 19.86 6.04 -4.17
N PRO A 86 20.53 5.92 -5.33
CA PRO A 86 21.11 7.06 -6.02
C PRO A 86 20.00 7.85 -6.74
N TYR A 87 19.18 8.59 -6.00
CA TYR A 87 18.29 9.61 -6.59
C TYR A 87 18.99 10.96 -6.78
N ASP A 88 20.23 11.13 -6.28
CA ASP A 88 21.01 12.37 -6.33
C ASP A 88 22.14 12.36 -7.38
N ARG A 89 21.84 12.07 -8.66
CA ARG A 89 22.80 12.32 -9.76
C ARG A 89 22.21 12.86 -11.07
N CYS A 90 21.22 13.74 -10.97
CA CYS A 90 20.91 14.73 -12.02
C CYS A 90 20.77 16.11 -11.39
N VAL A 91 21.91 16.70 -10.97
CA VAL A 91 22.04 18.15 -10.77
C VAL A 91 22.82 18.67 -11.98
N CYS A 92 22.22 19.61 -12.71
CA CYS A 92 22.85 20.34 -13.81
C CYS A 92 24.05 21.16 -13.34
#